data_AF-A0A1X7NXL0-F1
#
_entry.id   AF-A0A1X7NXL0-F1
#
_cell.length_a   1.000
_cell.length_b   1.000
_cell.length_c   1.000
_cell.angle_alpha   90.00
_cell.angle_beta   90.00
_cell.angle_gamma   90.00
#
_symmetry.space_group_name_H-M   'P 1'
#
loop_
_entity.id
_entity.type
_entity.pdbx_description
1 polymer ?
#
loop_
_entity_poly.entity_id
_entity_poly.type
_entity_poly.pdbx_seq_one_letter_code
_entity_poly.pdbx_strand_id
1 'polypeptide(L)' 'MAGIWFQDGSVRVRSYSSATKGRQRLIRIELEVDDPYDLADVLRQLDAMQEPKAKKPAKPLQIEDQRGRS' A
#
# COMPACT_ATOMS: atom_id res chain seq x y z
N MET A 1 -11.18 -0.29 -22.81
CA MET A 1 -9.99 -0.39 -21.92
C MET A 1 -10.48 -0.28 -20.49
N ALA A 2 -10.23 -1.29 -19.66
CA ALA A 2 -10.61 -1.26 -18.25
C ALA A 2 -9.77 -0.20 -17.52
N GLY A 3 -10.43 0.83 -16.98
CA GLY A 3 -9.79 1.80 -16.09
C GLY A 3 -9.60 1.19 -14.70
N ILE A 4 -8.63 1.70 -13.95
CA ILE A 4 -8.55 1.42 -12.51
C ILE A 4 -9.55 2.36 -11.84
N TRP A 5 -10.45 1.79 -11.04
CA TRP A 5 -11.48 2.52 -10.31
C TRP A 5 -11.37 2.22 -8.82
N PHE A 6 -11.60 3.23 -7.99
CA PHE A 6 -11.66 3.13 -6.53
C PHE A 6 -13.01 3.66 -6.02
N GLN A 7 -13.28 3.47 -4.73
CA GLN A 7 -14.48 3.99 -4.04
C GLN A 7 -15.77 3.67 -4.81
N ASP A 8 -16.03 2.38 -5.06
CA ASP A 8 -17.21 1.90 -5.78
C ASP A 8 -17.47 2.58 -7.15
N GLY A 9 -16.42 3.09 -7.80
CA GLY A 9 -16.48 3.72 -9.11
C GLY A 9 -16.51 5.25 -9.10
N SER A 10 -16.41 5.92 -7.95
CA SER A 10 -16.41 7.39 -7.90
C SER A 10 -15.06 8.04 -8.19
N VAL A 11 -13.96 7.26 -8.11
CA VAL A 11 -12.61 7.72 -8.43
C VAL A 11 -12.01 6.87 -9.55
N ARG A 12 -11.58 7.52 -10.62
CA ARG A 12 -10.94 6.87 -11.76
C ARG A 12 -9.47 7.25 -11.86
N VAL A 13 -8.59 6.29 -12.09
CA VAL A 13 -7.21 6.59 -12.51
C VAL A 13 -7.19 6.87 -14.01
N ARG A 14 -6.83 8.11 -14.38
CA ARG A 14 -6.56 8.47 -15.77
C ARG A 14 -5.21 7.99 -16.24
N SER A 15 -4.20 8.30 -15.46
CA SER A 15 -2.81 7.99 -15.79
C SER A 15 -2.03 7.69 -14.50
N TYR A 16 -1.03 6.83 -14.64
CA TYR A 16 -0.10 6.49 -13.57
C TYR A 16 1.29 6.38 -14.17
N SER A 17 2.28 6.94 -13.48
CA SER A 17 3.69 6.73 -13.80
C SER A 17 4.51 6.59 -12.52
N SER A 18 5.59 5.83 -12.61
CA SER A 18 6.57 5.71 -11.52
C SER A 18 7.97 5.97 -12.04
N ALA A 19 8.77 6.65 -11.23
CA ALA A 19 10.17 6.91 -11.47
C ALA A 19 10.95 6.61 -10.20
N THR A 20 12.11 5.97 -10.32
CA THR A 20 13.00 5.71 -9.19
C THR A 20 14.24 6.57 -9.33
N LYS A 21 14.55 7.36 -8.29
CA LYS A 21 15.78 8.16 -8.21
C LYS A 21 16.53 7.79 -6.94
N GLY A 22 17.56 6.95 -7.09
CA GLY A 22 18.30 6.40 -5.95
C GLY A 22 17.38 5.57 -5.05
N ARG A 23 17.26 5.96 -3.78
CA ARG A 23 16.39 5.29 -2.80
C ARG A 23 14.94 5.79 -2.82
N GLN A 24 14.64 6.88 -3.51
CA GLN A 24 13.30 7.45 -3.56
C GLN A 24 12.52 6.90 -4.75
N ARG A 25 11.26 6.54 -4.50
CA ARG A 25 10.28 6.19 -5.54
C ARG A 25 9.30 7.35 -5.65
N LEU A 26 9.25 7.96 -6.82
CA LEU A 26 8.26 8.98 -7.16
C LEU A 26 7.14 8.30 -7.94
N ILE A 27 5.93 8.32 -7.40
CA ILE A 27 4.73 7.82 -8.07
C ILE A 27 3.86 9.04 -8.37
N ARG A 28 3.46 9.21 -9.64
CA ARG A 28 2.50 10.22 -10.06
C ARG A 28 1.22 9.52 -10.49
N ILE A 29 0.11 9.97 -9.94
CA ILE A 29 -1.22 9.43 -10.23
C ILE A 29 -2.10 10.61 -10.61
N GLU A 30 -2.76 10.50 -11.76
CA GLU A 30 -3.79 11.44 -12.19
C GLU A 30 -5.15 10.78 -11.95
N LEU A 31 -5.95 11.42 -11.12
CA LEU A 31 -7.27 10.95 -10.73
C LEU A 31 -8.34 11.86 -11.33
N GLU A 32 -9.39 11.26 -11.87
CA GLU A 32 -10.66 11.92 -12.20
C GLU A 32 -11.64 11.54 -11.11
N VAL A 33 -12.31 12.55 -10.55
CA VAL A 33 -13.14 12.44 -9.35
C VAL A 33 -14.39 13.28 -9.54
N ASP A 34 -15.55 12.73 -9.21
CA ASP A 34 -16.82 13.45 -9.28
C ASP A 34 -17.06 14.31 -8.02
N ASP A 35 -16.67 13.81 -6.83
CA ASP A 35 -16.79 14.50 -5.54
C ASP A 35 -15.40 14.76 -4.90
N PRO A 36 -15.08 16.01 -4.50
CA PRO A 36 -13.84 16.31 -3.77
C PRO A 36 -13.68 15.56 -2.44
N TYR A 37 -14.75 15.12 -1.77
CA TYR A 37 -14.64 14.33 -0.54
C TYR A 37 -14.06 12.93 -0.79
N ASP A 38 -14.33 12.33 -1.95
CA ASP A 38 -13.74 11.05 -2.32
C ASP A 38 -12.22 11.16 -2.51
N LEU A 39 -11.76 12.29 -3.06
CA LEU A 39 -10.33 12.59 -3.14
C LEU A 39 -9.71 12.70 -1.74
N ALA A 40 -10.39 13.37 -0.80
CA ALA A 40 -9.90 13.52 0.57
C ALA A 40 -9.71 12.15 1.25
N ASP A 41 -10.64 11.22 1.04
CA ASP A 41 -10.51 9.86 1.57
C ASP A 41 -9.37 9.08 0.94
N VAL A 42 -9.16 9.20 -0.37
CA VAL A 42 -8.01 8.58 -1.05
C VAL A 42 -6.69 9.12 -0.49
N LEU A 43 -6.58 10.43 -0.29
CA LEU A 43 -5.39 11.06 0.30
C LEU A 43 -5.16 10.60 1.74
N ARG A 44 -6.23 10.47 2.53
CA ARG A 44 -6.16 9.95 3.91
C ARG A 44 -5.68 8.50 3.95
N GLN A 45 -6.13 7.66 3.02
CA GLN A 45 -5.67 6.27 2.91
C GLN A 45 -4.18 6.20 2.54
N LEU A 46 -3.71 7.07 1.63
CA LEU A 46 -2.29 7.16 1.28
C LEU A 46 -1.42 7.58 2.47
N ASP A 47 -1.91 8.50 3.30
CA ASP A 47 -1.22 8.93 4.52
C ASP A 47 -1.11 7.78 5.53
N ALA A 48 -2.21 7.05 5.77
CA ALA A 48 -2.22 5.89 6.65
C ALA A 48 -1.26 4.75 6.21
N MET A 49 -0.94 4.67 4.91
CA MET A 49 0.05 3.71 4.39
C MET A 49 1.50 4.12 4.69
N GLN A 50 1.76 5.40 4.96
CA GLN A 50 3.11 5.88 5.31
C GLN A 50 3.48 5.55 6.75
N GLU A 51 2.50 5.30 7.62
CA GLU A 51 2.78 4.80 8.96
C GLU A 51 3.41 3.39 8.86
N PRO A 52 4.65 3.19 9.35
CA PRO A 52 5.26 1.89 9.32
C PRO A 52 4.40 0.94 10.14
N LYS A 53 3.76 -0.05 9.49
CA LYS A 53 3.11 -1.16 10.19
C LYS A 53 4.09 -1.68 11.22
N ALA A 54 3.74 -1.52 12.51
CA ALA A 54 4.55 -2.04 13.60
C ALA A 54 4.94 -3.48 13.25
N LYS A 55 6.24 -3.74 13.09
CA LYS A 55 6.74 -5.08 12.80
C LYS A 55 6.26 -5.95 13.95
N LYS A 56 5.26 -6.81 13.72
CA LYS A 56 4.88 -7.83 14.69
C LYS A 56 6.18 -8.56 15.07
N PRO A 57 6.53 -8.68 16.36
CA PRO A 57 7.75 -9.37 16.75
C PRO A 57 7.69 -10.77 16.13
N ALA A 58 8.72 -11.13 15.38
CA ALA A 58 8.84 -12.46 14.83
C ALA A 58 8.75 -13.45 16.01
N LYS A 59 7.78 -14.37 15.96
CA LYS A 59 7.71 -15.47 16.92
C LYS A 59 9.06 -16.18 16.90
N PRO A 60 9.75 -16.38 18.04
CA PRO A 60 10.99 -17.14 18.06
C PRO A 60 10.72 -18.53 17.50
N LEU A 61 11.52 -19.00 16.54
CA LEU A 61 11.53 -20.41 16.17
C LEU A 61 11.98 -21.18 17.42
N GLN A 62 11.05 -21.89 18.07
CA GLN A 62 11.41 -22.92 19.04
C GLN A 62 12.10 -24.04 18.26
N ILE A 63 13.42 -24.09 18.36
CA ILE A 63 14.21 -25.23 17.92
C ILE A 63 14.00 -26.30 19.00
N GLU A 64 13.05 -27.22 18.80
CA GLU A 64 12.99 -28.45 19.59
C GLU A 64 14.18 -29.33 19.19
N ASP A 65 15.21 -29.32 20.04
CA ASP A 65 16.38 -30.20 19.96
C ASP A 65 15.89 -31.64 20.23
N GLN A 66 15.58 -32.40 19.17
CA GLN A 66 15.40 -33.85 19.27
C GLN A 66 16.78 -34.54 19.30
N ARG A 67 17.57 -34.25 20.33
CA ARG A 67 18.68 -35.11 20.74
C ARG A 67 18.27 -35.87 22.00
N GLY A 68 17.89 -37.12 21.81
CA GLY A 68 17.82 -38.09 22.89
C GLY A 68 16.47 -38.78 23.02
N ARG A 69 16.20 -39.73 22.12
CA ARG A 69 15.56 -40.98 22.51
C ARG A 69 16.28 -42.12 21.79
N SER A 70 17.26 -42.66 22.51
CA SER A 70 17.80 -44.01 22.34
C SER A 70 16.74 -45.06 22.62
#